data_AF-A0A552WW03-F1
#
_entry.id   AF-A0A552WW03-F1
#
_cell.length_a   1.000
_cell.length_b   1.000
_cell.length_c   1.000
_cell.angle_alpha   90.00
_cell.angle_beta   90.00
_cell.angle_gamma   90.00
#
_symmetry.space_group_name_H-M   'P 1'
#
loop_
_entity.id
_entity.type
_entity.pdbx_description
1 polymer ?
#
loop_
_entity_poly.entity_id
_entity_poly.type
_entity_poly.pdbx_seq_one_letter_code
_entity_poly.pdbx_strand_id
1 'polypeptide(L)'
;MMPPGVTCPAGARSAGRERVHTPDGPRRAPAARAYGGAVRRLVGVLLTLALLAVAAVVLDRVALALAEREVASRLSDYVDVQGDPDVRISGFPFLTQVLAREVDDVRVTAPAAASGGVQLADVDVRAHDVGLTQPPTAAELELTGTLPQPALQELLDARGLDLAVDTGTDGLRLATELLGQNLEVLTEPEVTDTGGLQLRTVSLTLGGTQVDAASLAPLLGDALLTFDVALPDLPLGLSLAAARPQDDGVRLTLIGADVVLAG
;
A
#
# COMPACT_ATOMS: atom_id res chain seq x y z
N MET A 1 46.80 -105.24 -32.52
CA MET A 1 46.58 -106.56 -33.14
C MET A 1 45.33 -106.45 -34.00
N MET A 2 45.51 -106.32 -35.32
CA MET A 2 44.42 -106.52 -36.28
C MET A 2 44.08 -108.01 -36.36
N PRO A 3 42.83 -108.38 -36.68
CA PRO A 3 42.58 -108.81 -38.06
C PRO A 3 41.26 -108.31 -38.68
N PRO A 4 41.12 -108.44 -40.01
CA PRO A 4 40.06 -107.83 -40.83
C PRO A 4 39.10 -108.84 -41.48
N GLY A 5 38.06 -108.30 -42.13
CA GLY A 5 37.25 -108.96 -43.17
C GLY A 5 35.85 -109.37 -42.70
N VAL A 6 34.78 -109.35 -43.51
CA VAL A 6 34.66 -109.62 -44.96
C VAL A 6 33.24 -109.21 -45.46
N THR A 7 33.17 -108.72 -46.71
CA THR A 7 32.08 -108.69 -47.74
C THR A 7 30.76 -107.89 -47.64
N CYS A 8 30.58 -107.08 -48.70
CA CYS A 8 29.39 -106.63 -49.48
C CYS A 8 28.34 -107.72 -49.85
N PRO A 9 27.12 -107.43 -50.41
CA PRO A 9 26.81 -106.33 -51.36
C PRO A 9 25.39 -105.66 -51.39
N ALA A 10 25.37 -104.51 -52.07
CA ALA A 10 24.39 -103.95 -53.03
C ALA A 10 22.85 -103.99 -52.79
N GLY A 11 22.23 -102.80 -52.86
CA GLY A 11 20.81 -102.64 -53.23
C GLY A 11 20.23 -101.21 -53.10
N ALA A 12 19.86 -100.62 -54.24
CA ALA A 12 18.92 -99.48 -54.47
C ALA A 12 19.37 -98.06 -54.01
N ARG A 13 19.65 -97.09 -54.91
CA ARG A 13 18.69 -96.21 -55.66
C ARG A 13 17.56 -95.73 -54.74
N SER A 14 17.26 -94.45 -54.50
CA SER A 14 17.41 -93.22 -55.29
C SER A 14 16.82 -92.03 -54.49
N ALA A 15 17.12 -90.81 -54.94
CA ALA A 15 16.39 -89.55 -54.72
C ALA A 15 16.70 -88.76 -53.44
N GLY A 16 17.39 -87.63 -53.66
CA GLY A 16 17.64 -86.63 -52.64
C GLY A 16 16.39 -85.85 -52.25
N ARG A 17 16.46 -85.27 -51.05
CA ARG A 17 15.80 -83.99 -50.75
C ARG A 17 16.50 -83.31 -49.59
N GLU A 18 17.21 -82.26 -49.97
CA GLU A 18 17.68 -81.14 -49.19
C GLU A 18 16.67 -80.71 -48.10
N ARG A 19 17.12 -80.64 -46.84
CA ARG A 19 16.43 -79.87 -45.79
C ARG A 19 17.43 -79.01 -45.04
N VAL A 20 17.61 -77.83 -45.62
CA VAL A 20 17.67 -76.50 -45.01
C VAL A 20 17.69 -76.47 -43.48
N HIS A 21 18.83 -76.01 -42.98
CA HIS A 21 19.07 -75.46 -41.67
C HIS A 21 18.16 -74.23 -41.46
N THR A 22 17.28 -74.27 -40.44
CA THR A 22 16.42 -73.12 -40.07
C THR A 22 16.81 -72.67 -38.66
N PRO A 23 17.08 -71.37 -38.44
CA PRO A 23 17.68 -70.87 -37.19
C PRO A 23 16.65 -70.54 -36.11
N ASP A 24 17.18 -70.47 -34.89
CA ASP A 24 16.71 -69.91 -33.61
C ASP A 24 15.27 -69.37 -33.50
N GLY A 25 14.58 -69.87 -32.47
CA GLY A 25 13.27 -69.43 -32.04
C GLY A 25 13.20 -67.95 -31.58
N PRO A 26 11.99 -67.37 -31.54
CA PRO A 26 11.83 -65.95 -31.32
C PRO A 26 12.16 -65.55 -29.88
N ARG A 27 13.12 -64.62 -29.74
CA ARG A 27 13.36 -63.87 -28.50
C ARG A 27 12.11 -63.08 -28.16
N ARG A 28 11.48 -63.37 -27.01
CA ARG A 28 10.39 -62.54 -26.47
C ARG A 28 10.92 -61.16 -26.15
N ALA A 29 10.50 -60.14 -26.90
CA ALA A 29 10.76 -58.75 -26.57
C ALA A 29 10.09 -58.39 -25.23
N PRO A 30 10.75 -57.64 -24.33
CA PRO A 30 10.08 -57.13 -23.14
C PRO A 30 8.98 -56.16 -23.58
N ALA A 31 7.75 -56.40 -23.13
CA ALA A 31 6.65 -55.48 -23.32
C ALA A 31 7.02 -54.13 -22.72
N ALA A 32 7.28 -53.12 -23.56
CA ALA A 32 7.46 -51.75 -23.15
C ALA A 32 6.17 -51.30 -22.44
N ARG A 33 6.18 -51.29 -21.11
CA ARG A 33 5.06 -50.79 -20.30
C ARG A 33 4.80 -49.35 -20.72
N ALA A 34 3.58 -49.10 -21.19
CA ALA A 34 3.10 -47.82 -21.68
C ALA A 34 2.99 -46.77 -20.56
N TYR A 35 4.12 -46.28 -20.04
CA TYR A 35 4.16 -45.17 -19.09
C TYR A 35 3.89 -43.80 -19.74
N GLY A 36 3.96 -43.68 -21.07
CA GLY A 36 3.80 -42.40 -21.77
C GLY A 36 2.37 -41.84 -21.80
N GLY A 37 1.33 -42.68 -21.66
CA GLY A 37 -0.07 -42.26 -21.71
C GLY A 37 -0.55 -41.57 -20.43
N ALA A 38 -0.17 -42.11 -19.27
CA ALA A 38 -0.49 -41.53 -17.98
C ALA A 38 0.25 -40.19 -17.75
N VAL A 39 1.52 -40.12 -18.16
CA VAL A 39 2.32 -38.89 -18.08
C VAL A 39 1.76 -37.81 -19.02
N ARG A 40 1.39 -38.13 -20.27
CA ARG A 40 0.73 -37.15 -21.17
C ARG A 40 -0.60 -36.64 -20.62
N ARG A 41 -1.41 -37.49 -19.98
CA ARG A 41 -2.67 -37.09 -19.35
C ARG A 41 -2.43 -36.19 -18.13
N LEU A 42 -1.46 -36.54 -17.28
CA LEU A 42 -1.07 -35.73 -16.13
C LEU A 42 -0.54 -34.36 -16.58
N VAL A 43 0.34 -34.32 -17.58
CA VAL A 43 0.85 -33.07 -18.16
C VAL A 43 -0.29 -32.23 -18.74
N GLY A 44 -1.23 -32.85 -19.47
CA GLY A 44 -2.41 -32.16 -19.97
C GLY A 44 -3.24 -31.52 -18.86
N VAL A 45 -3.53 -32.26 -17.79
CA VAL A 45 -4.27 -31.76 -16.62
C VAL A 45 -3.51 -30.62 -15.92
N LEU A 46 -2.21 -30.77 -15.71
CA LEU A 46 -1.38 -29.73 -15.09
C LEU A 46 -1.34 -28.45 -15.94
N LEU A 47 -1.24 -28.57 -17.26
CA LEU A 47 -1.29 -27.42 -18.18
C LEU A 47 -2.65 -26.73 -18.14
N THR A 48 -3.75 -27.50 -18.10
CA THR A 48 -5.09 -26.93 -17.97
C THR A 48 -5.25 -26.21 -16.62
N LEU A 49 -4.80 -26.80 -15.52
CA LEU A 49 -4.83 -26.16 -14.20
C LEU A 49 -3.95 -24.90 -14.16
N ALA A 50 -2.77 -24.93 -14.77
CA ALA A 50 -1.90 -23.76 -14.88
C ALA A 50 -2.59 -22.65 -15.70
N LEU A 51 -3.23 -22.98 -16.83
CA LEU A 51 -3.98 -22.02 -17.62
C LEU A 51 -5.15 -21.41 -16.84
N LEU A 52 -5.90 -22.24 -16.12
CA LEU A 52 -7.00 -21.75 -15.27
C LEU A 52 -6.48 -20.87 -14.12
N ALA A 53 -5.35 -21.23 -13.51
CA ALA A 53 -4.71 -20.40 -12.49
C ALA A 53 -4.29 -19.05 -13.07
N VAL A 54 -3.67 -19.02 -14.25
CA VAL A 54 -3.31 -17.78 -14.94
C VAL A 54 -4.56 -16.95 -15.27
N ALA A 55 -5.63 -17.58 -15.78
CA ALA A 55 -6.88 -16.89 -16.08
C ALA A 55 -7.53 -16.29 -14.82
N ALA A 56 -7.50 -17.02 -13.69
CA ALA A 56 -7.99 -16.53 -12.41
C ALA A 56 -7.19 -15.33 -11.90
N VAL A 57 -5.86 -15.37 -12.01
CA VAL A 57 -4.98 -14.23 -11.67
C VAL A 57 -5.30 -13.01 -12.52
N VAL A 58 -5.50 -13.18 -13.84
CA VAL A 58 -5.87 -12.07 -14.73
C VAL A 58 -7.23 -11.48 -14.36
N LEU A 59 -8.22 -12.33 -14.11
CA LEU A 59 -9.56 -11.88 -13.70
C LEU A 59 -9.51 -11.08 -12.40
N ASP A 60 -8.76 -11.58 -11.41
CA ASP A 60 -8.56 -10.92 -10.12
C ASP A 60 -7.97 -9.51 -10.29
N ARG A 61 -6.94 -9.38 -11.14
CA ARG A 61 -6.27 -8.08 -11.39
C ARG A 61 -7.13 -7.10 -12.17
N VAL A 62 -7.96 -7.59 -13.10
CA VAL A 62 -8.95 -6.75 -13.78
C VAL A 62 -10.02 -6.25 -12.81
N ALA A 63 -10.53 -7.13 -11.94
CA ALA A 63 -11.53 -6.75 -10.94
C ALA A 63 -11.00 -5.69 -9.97
N LEU A 64 -9.75 -5.85 -9.50
CA LEU A 64 -9.06 -4.87 -8.69
C LEU A 64 -8.97 -3.50 -9.37
N ALA A 65 -8.48 -3.46 -10.62
CA ALA A 65 -8.31 -2.21 -11.35
C ALA A 65 -9.64 -1.49 -11.66
N LEU A 66 -10.74 -2.23 -11.79
CA LEU A 66 -12.07 -1.66 -11.92
C LEU A 66 -12.58 -1.11 -10.59
N ALA A 67 -12.35 -1.82 -9.49
CA ALA A 67 -12.73 -1.37 -8.15
C ALA A 67 -12.00 -0.08 -7.75
N GLU A 68 -10.69 0.00 -7.96
CA GLU A 68 -9.89 1.21 -7.69
C GLU A 68 -10.43 2.43 -8.44
N ARG A 69 -10.77 2.28 -9.72
CA ARG A 69 -11.35 3.36 -10.54
C ARG A 69 -12.73 3.78 -10.06
N GLU A 70 -13.56 2.82 -9.67
CA GLU A 70 -14.92 3.10 -9.18
C GLU A 70 -14.91 3.78 -7.81
N VAL A 71 -13.98 3.41 -6.93
CA VAL A 71 -13.80 4.09 -5.64
C VAL A 71 -13.27 5.51 -5.87
N ALA A 72 -12.28 5.67 -6.76
CA ALA A 72 -11.74 7.00 -7.09
C ALA A 72 -12.81 7.93 -7.67
N SER A 73 -13.68 7.43 -8.56
CA SER A 73 -14.74 8.24 -9.18
C SER A 73 -15.83 8.68 -8.21
N ARG A 74 -16.07 7.92 -7.15
CA ARG A 74 -17.08 8.23 -6.11
C ARG A 74 -16.52 9.02 -4.94
N LEU A 75 -15.20 9.14 -4.81
CA LEU A 75 -14.59 9.83 -3.67
C LEU A 75 -15.03 11.31 -3.59
N SER A 76 -15.20 11.94 -4.76
CA SER A 76 -15.70 13.31 -4.88
C SER A 76 -17.15 13.50 -4.41
N ASP A 77 -17.93 12.43 -4.22
CA ASP A 77 -19.29 12.53 -3.70
C ASP A 77 -19.33 12.77 -2.18
N TYR A 78 -18.24 12.43 -1.47
CA TYR A 78 -18.16 12.49 -0.01
C TYR A 78 -17.18 13.53 0.50
N VAL A 79 -16.13 13.83 -0.28
CA VAL A 79 -15.08 14.78 0.08
C VAL A 79 -14.87 15.73 -1.09
N ASP A 80 -14.69 17.02 -0.78
CA ASP A 80 -14.32 18.01 -1.80
C ASP A 80 -12.85 17.83 -2.17
N VAL A 81 -12.61 17.02 -3.21
CA VAL A 81 -11.27 16.71 -3.73
C VAL A 81 -10.97 17.62 -4.91
N GLN A 82 -9.83 18.31 -4.84
CA GLN A 82 -9.32 19.10 -5.95
C GLN A 82 -8.24 18.31 -6.71
N GLY A 83 -8.49 18.11 -8.00
CA GLY A 83 -7.66 17.26 -8.87
C GLY A 83 -8.18 15.81 -8.92
N ASP A 84 -7.40 14.93 -9.53
CA ASP A 84 -7.75 13.51 -9.65
C ASP A 84 -7.19 12.71 -8.46
N PRO A 85 -8.04 12.10 -7.61
CA PRO A 85 -7.56 11.18 -6.58
C PRO A 85 -7.09 9.85 -7.19
N ASP A 86 -6.04 9.27 -6.62
CA ASP A 86 -5.55 7.92 -6.92
C ASP A 86 -5.91 6.99 -5.76
N VAL A 87 -6.50 5.84 -6.09
CA VAL A 87 -6.90 4.82 -5.11
C VAL A 87 -6.15 3.55 -5.43
N ARG A 88 -5.52 2.96 -4.42
CA ARG A 88 -4.82 1.68 -4.53
C ARG A 88 -5.32 0.74 -3.46
N ILE A 89 -5.68 -0.46 -3.88
CA ILE A 89 -6.09 -1.53 -2.98
C ILE A 89 -5.04 -2.64 -3.06
N SER A 90 -4.48 -3.02 -1.91
CA SER A 90 -3.44 -4.04 -1.86
C SER A 90 -3.98 -5.43 -1.52
N GLY A 91 -3.08 -6.41 -1.57
CA GLY A 91 -3.37 -7.80 -1.28
C GLY A 91 -3.72 -8.65 -2.51
N PHE A 92 -3.74 -9.98 -2.30
CA PHE A 92 -3.93 -10.96 -3.37
C PHE A 92 -4.41 -12.30 -2.82
N PRO A 93 -5.44 -12.94 -3.42
CA PRO A 93 -6.31 -12.44 -4.48
C PRO A 93 -7.35 -11.43 -3.96
N PHE A 94 -7.56 -10.34 -4.69
CA PHE A 94 -8.55 -9.30 -4.35
C PHE A 94 -9.98 -9.84 -4.25
N LEU A 95 -10.38 -10.75 -5.16
CA LEU A 95 -11.71 -11.33 -5.13
C LEU A 95 -11.97 -12.15 -3.86
N THR A 96 -10.93 -12.76 -3.30
CA THR A 96 -11.04 -13.51 -2.03
C THR A 96 -11.30 -12.57 -0.86
N GLN A 97 -10.62 -11.42 -0.82
CA GLN A 97 -10.83 -10.36 0.17
C GLN A 97 -12.27 -9.81 0.11
N VAL A 98 -12.75 -9.46 -1.08
CA VAL A 98 -14.13 -8.99 -1.27
C VAL A 98 -15.15 -10.05 -0.83
N LEU A 99 -14.91 -11.34 -1.13
CA LEU A 99 -15.76 -12.43 -0.65
C LEU A 99 -15.73 -12.58 0.88
N ALA A 100 -14.58 -12.31 1.52
CA ALA A 100 -14.43 -12.24 2.97
C ALA A 100 -15.09 -10.98 3.58
N ARG A 101 -15.46 -9.99 2.75
CA ARG A 101 -15.99 -8.67 3.14
C ARG A 101 -14.99 -7.82 3.92
N GLU A 102 -13.72 -7.98 3.60
CA GLU A 102 -12.61 -7.32 4.27
C GLU A 102 -11.52 -7.06 3.25
N VAL A 103 -10.90 -5.88 3.30
CA VAL A 103 -9.81 -5.48 2.40
C VAL A 103 -8.62 -5.04 3.25
N ASP A 104 -7.47 -5.68 3.03
CA ASP A 104 -6.32 -5.59 3.94
C ASP A 104 -5.74 -4.16 3.99
N ASP A 105 -5.51 -3.54 2.83
CA ASP A 105 -4.95 -2.19 2.75
C ASP A 105 -5.61 -1.38 1.63
N VAL A 106 -6.05 -0.18 1.97
CA VAL A 106 -6.53 0.83 1.02
C VAL A 106 -5.72 2.09 1.19
N ARG A 107 -5.14 2.59 0.10
CA ARG A 107 -4.44 3.88 0.07
C ARG A 107 -5.13 4.82 -0.90
N VAL A 108 -5.41 6.02 -0.44
CA VAL A 108 -6.02 7.09 -1.22
C VAL A 108 -5.10 8.30 -1.19
N THR A 109 -4.70 8.80 -2.35
CA THR A 109 -3.89 10.03 -2.45
C THR A 109 -4.61 11.07 -3.28
N ALA A 110 -4.56 12.34 -2.87
CA ALA A 110 -5.17 13.44 -3.58
C ALA A 110 -4.27 14.70 -3.53
N PRO A 111 -4.20 15.50 -4.61
CA PRO A 111 -3.42 16.74 -4.61
C PRO A 111 -3.89 17.74 -3.55
N ALA A 112 -5.20 17.86 -3.37
CA ALA A 112 -5.79 18.60 -2.27
C ALA A 112 -7.19 18.07 -1.94
N ALA A 113 -7.59 18.20 -0.68
CA ALA A 113 -8.92 17.86 -0.22
C ALA A 113 -9.37 18.85 0.87
N ALA A 114 -10.66 19.17 0.90
CA ALA A 114 -11.26 19.99 1.93
C ALA A 114 -12.28 19.20 2.74
N SER A 115 -12.23 19.35 4.07
CA SER A 115 -13.18 18.76 5.00
C SER A 115 -13.29 19.63 6.25
N GLY A 116 -14.50 19.82 6.77
CA GLY A 116 -14.72 20.59 8.02
C GLY A 116 -14.26 22.05 7.95
N GLY A 117 -14.20 22.64 6.75
CA GLY A 117 -13.72 24.01 6.54
C GLY A 117 -12.19 24.17 6.47
N VAL A 118 -11.42 23.08 6.54
CA VAL A 118 -9.97 23.09 6.37
C VAL A 118 -9.59 22.47 5.03
N GLN A 119 -8.74 23.16 4.29
CA GLN A 119 -8.16 22.65 3.05
C GLN A 119 -6.75 22.12 3.33
N LEU A 120 -6.51 20.88 2.92
CA LEU A 120 -5.19 20.23 2.97
C LEU A 120 -4.69 20.00 1.55
N ALA A 121 -3.38 20.17 1.36
CA ALA A 121 -2.64 19.77 0.16
C ALA A 121 -1.89 18.46 0.42
N ASP A 122 -1.49 17.76 -0.65
CA ASP A 122 -0.71 16.49 -0.59
C ASP A 122 -1.30 15.48 0.40
N VAL A 123 -2.56 15.13 0.18
CA VAL A 123 -3.31 14.25 1.08
C VAL A 123 -3.00 12.79 0.75
N ASP A 124 -2.65 12.01 1.75
CA ASP A 124 -2.39 10.56 1.69
C ASP A 124 -3.07 9.88 2.88
N VAL A 125 -4.08 9.07 2.58
CA VAL A 125 -4.86 8.29 3.54
C VAL A 125 -4.53 6.82 3.37
N ARG A 126 -4.20 6.14 4.47
CA ARG A 126 -4.04 4.68 4.54
C ARG A 126 -5.06 4.13 5.51
N ALA A 127 -5.82 3.14 5.07
CA ALA A 127 -6.75 2.39 5.89
C ALA A 127 -6.33 0.92 5.87
N HIS A 128 -6.24 0.31 7.04
CA HIS A 128 -5.92 -1.09 7.24
C HIS A 128 -7.14 -1.86 7.75
N ASP A 129 -7.26 -3.12 7.32
CA ASP A 129 -8.34 -4.05 7.67
C ASP A 129 -9.72 -3.39 7.49
N VAL A 130 -10.02 -3.04 6.24
CA VAL A 130 -11.24 -2.32 5.85
C VAL A 130 -12.42 -3.30 5.75
N GLY A 131 -13.32 -3.26 6.73
CA GLY A 131 -14.57 -4.01 6.73
C GLY A 131 -15.58 -3.42 5.74
N LEU A 132 -16.10 -4.26 4.83
CA LEU A 132 -17.07 -3.87 3.81
C LEU A 132 -18.54 -4.02 4.25
N THR A 133 -18.77 -4.61 5.43
CA THR A 133 -20.11 -4.72 6.02
C THR A 133 -20.59 -3.34 6.44
N GLN A 134 -21.82 -2.97 6.09
CA GLN A 134 -22.32 -1.62 6.33
C GLN A 134 -22.65 -1.37 7.82
N PRO A 135 -22.24 -0.23 8.40
CA PRO A 135 -21.40 0.82 7.80
C PRO A 135 -19.93 0.36 7.69
N PRO A 136 -19.21 0.71 6.60
CA PRO A 136 -17.84 0.26 6.43
C PRO A 136 -16.95 0.87 7.51
N THR A 137 -15.92 0.12 7.89
CA THR A 137 -15.00 0.48 8.98
C THR A 137 -13.57 0.20 8.59
N ALA A 138 -12.62 0.94 9.15
CA ALA A 138 -11.19 0.63 9.10
C ALA A 138 -10.71 0.37 10.51
N ALA A 139 -10.00 -0.73 10.74
CA ALA A 139 -9.42 -1.03 12.05
C ALA A 139 -8.38 0.03 12.43
N GLU A 140 -7.55 0.44 11.47
CA GLU A 140 -6.59 1.52 11.61
C GLU A 140 -6.69 2.47 10.42
N LEU A 141 -6.65 3.78 10.69
CA LEU A 141 -6.63 4.80 9.65
C LEU A 141 -5.56 5.84 9.96
N GLU A 142 -4.68 6.08 9.00
CA GLU A 142 -3.69 7.15 9.02
C GLU A 142 -4.00 8.14 7.90
N LEU A 143 -4.26 9.40 8.24
CA LEU A 143 -4.36 10.49 7.29
C LEU A 143 -3.15 11.39 7.44
N THR A 144 -2.54 11.72 6.32
CA THR A 144 -1.48 12.70 6.29
C THR A 144 -1.79 13.76 5.25
N GLY A 145 -1.49 15.01 5.56
CA GLY A 145 -1.77 16.12 4.66
C GLY A 145 -1.07 17.39 5.12
N THR A 146 -0.82 18.28 4.18
CA THR A 146 -0.16 19.57 4.41
C THR A 146 -1.22 20.64 4.60
N LEU A 147 -1.20 21.33 5.75
CA LEU A 147 -1.93 22.58 5.93
C LEU A 147 -1.11 23.70 5.29
N PRO A 148 -1.53 24.26 4.14
CA PRO A 148 -0.72 25.23 3.43
C PRO A 148 -0.69 26.57 4.18
N GLN A 149 0.41 27.32 4.04
CA GLN A 149 0.61 28.61 4.71
C GLN A 149 -0.60 29.57 4.58
N PRO A 150 -1.26 29.74 3.41
CA PRO A 150 -2.45 30.59 3.30
C PRO A 150 -3.63 30.13 4.17
N ALA A 151 -3.86 28.81 4.26
CA ALA A 151 -4.92 28.28 5.12
C ALA A 151 -4.59 28.49 6.60
N LEU A 152 -3.31 28.41 6.97
CA LEU A 152 -2.88 28.72 8.33
C LEU A 152 -3.04 30.21 8.67
N GLN A 153 -2.72 31.10 7.74
CA GLN A 153 -2.98 32.54 7.84
C GLN A 153 -4.47 32.80 8.11
N GLU A 154 -5.37 32.19 7.32
CA GLU A 154 -6.82 32.32 7.51
C GLU A 154 -7.29 31.83 8.89
N LEU A 155 -6.72 30.75 9.42
CA LEU A 155 -7.06 30.24 10.77
C LEU A 155 -6.62 31.21 11.88
N LEU A 156 -5.49 31.89 11.74
CA LEU A 156 -5.03 32.90 12.70
C LEU A 156 -5.85 34.20 12.59
N ASP A 157 -6.12 34.64 11.36
CA ASP A 157 -6.94 35.82 11.07
C ASP A 157 -8.36 35.64 11.64
N ALA A 158 -8.93 34.43 11.54
CA ALA A 158 -10.24 34.09 12.11
C ALA A 158 -10.29 34.21 13.64
N ARG A 159 -9.13 34.21 14.33
CA ARG A 159 -9.02 34.52 15.77
C ARG A 159 -8.80 36.00 16.07
N GLY A 160 -8.72 36.85 15.05
CA GLY A 160 -8.42 38.27 15.19
C GLY A 160 -6.94 38.56 15.49
N LEU A 161 -6.04 37.65 15.12
CA LEU A 161 -4.59 37.84 15.24
C LEU A 161 -4.05 38.37 13.92
N ASP A 162 -3.68 39.66 13.88
CA ASP A 162 -3.02 40.28 12.72
C ASP A 162 -1.53 39.92 12.72
N LEU A 163 -1.24 38.69 12.28
CA LEU A 163 0.10 38.10 12.24
C LEU A 163 0.41 37.66 10.81
N ALA A 164 1.52 38.10 10.24
CA ALA A 164 2.04 37.50 9.02
C ALA A 164 2.69 36.15 9.35
N VAL A 165 2.26 35.09 8.67
CA VAL A 165 2.82 33.74 8.82
C VAL A 165 3.76 33.43 7.67
N ASP A 166 4.94 32.92 7.99
CA ASP A 166 5.91 32.34 7.05
C ASP A 166 6.31 30.94 7.54
N THR A 167 6.23 29.93 6.67
CA THR A 167 6.53 28.54 7.01
C THR A 167 7.90 28.12 6.48
N GLY A 168 8.67 27.39 7.28
CA GLY A 168 9.96 26.85 6.88
C GLY A 168 10.25 25.52 7.54
N THR A 169 11.27 24.81 7.07
CA THR A 169 11.74 23.56 7.70
C THR A 169 12.17 23.71 9.16
N ASP A 170 12.62 24.90 9.58
CA ASP A 170 13.04 25.19 10.96
C ASP A 170 11.88 25.62 11.88
N GLY A 171 10.65 25.74 11.37
CA GLY A 171 9.49 26.21 12.14
C GLY A 171 8.61 27.21 11.40
N LEU A 172 7.70 27.84 12.14
CA LEU A 172 6.80 28.89 11.68
C LEU A 172 7.26 30.22 12.25
N ARG A 173 7.51 31.19 11.36
CA ARG A 173 7.78 32.57 11.72
C ARG A 173 6.47 33.34 11.73
N LEU A 174 6.15 33.91 12.88
CA LEU A 174 4.99 34.76 13.10
C LEU A 174 5.48 36.19 13.28
N ALA A 175 5.07 37.10 12.41
CA ALA A 175 5.49 38.50 12.45
C ALA A 175 4.32 39.45 12.67
N THR A 176 4.51 40.47 13.49
CA THR A 176 3.51 41.53 13.72
C THR A 176 4.19 42.82 14.14
N GLU A 177 3.48 43.94 14.03
CA GLU A 177 3.98 45.25 14.41
C GLU A 177 3.42 45.67 15.77
N LEU A 178 4.30 45.84 16.75
CA LEU A 178 3.93 46.30 18.10
C LEU A 178 4.67 47.59 18.41
N LEU A 179 3.92 48.68 18.66
CA LEU A 179 4.48 49.98 19.03
C LEU A 179 5.49 50.54 18.00
N GLY A 180 5.29 50.28 16.71
CA GLY A 180 6.20 50.71 15.64
C GLY A 180 7.47 49.86 15.51
N GLN A 181 7.54 48.72 16.20
CA GLN A 181 8.64 47.77 16.14
C GLN A 181 8.13 46.43 15.60
N ASN A 182 8.90 45.82 14.70
CA ASN A 182 8.60 44.47 14.23
C ASN A 182 8.94 43.47 15.34
N LEU A 183 7.92 42.75 15.79
CA LEU A 183 8.06 41.54 16.59
C LEU A 183 7.97 40.35 15.65
N GLU A 184 8.98 39.52 15.65
CA GLU A 184 9.00 38.23 14.96
C GLU A 184 9.21 37.12 15.99
N VAL A 185 8.46 36.04 15.85
CA VAL A 185 8.49 34.89 16.75
C VAL A 185 8.69 33.65 15.91
N LEU A 186 9.80 32.94 16.14
CA LEU A 186 10.01 31.61 15.58
C LEU A 186 9.37 30.58 16.51
N THR A 187 8.48 29.76 15.96
CA THR A 187 7.74 28.74 16.69
C THR A 187 7.87 27.38 16.02
N GLU A 188 7.79 26.30 16.80
CA GLU A 188 7.74 24.92 16.32
C GLU A 188 6.36 24.32 16.64
N PRO A 189 5.71 23.64 15.69
CA PRO A 189 4.44 22.99 15.94
C PRO A 189 4.65 21.70 16.73
N GLU A 190 3.87 21.52 17.78
CA GLU A 190 3.86 20.36 18.66
C GLU A 190 2.44 19.86 18.87
N VAL A 191 2.31 18.55 19.12
CA VAL A 191 1.02 17.93 19.42
C VAL A 191 0.86 17.87 20.93
N THR A 192 -0.28 18.34 21.44
CA THR A 192 -0.58 18.28 22.86
C THR A 192 -1.02 16.87 23.28
N ASP A 193 -0.94 16.57 24.58
CA ASP A 193 -1.41 15.29 25.13
C ASP A 193 -2.90 15.02 24.86
N THR A 194 -3.68 16.08 24.58
CA THR A 194 -5.10 15.99 24.24
C THR A 194 -5.36 15.87 22.73
N GLY A 195 -4.31 15.73 21.91
CA GLY A 195 -4.41 15.65 20.45
C GLY A 195 -4.67 16.98 19.75
N GLY A 196 -4.38 18.10 20.41
CA GLY A 196 -4.44 19.44 19.83
C GLY A 196 -3.12 19.87 19.19
N LEU A 197 -3.14 20.98 18.47
CA LEU A 197 -1.93 21.61 17.93
C LEU A 197 -1.52 22.78 18.83
N GLN A 198 -0.25 22.84 19.21
CA GLN A 198 0.34 23.96 19.95
C GLN A 198 1.59 24.44 19.20
N LEU A 199 1.88 25.73 19.28
CA LEU A 199 3.11 26.31 18.77
C LEU A 199 4.01 26.67 19.95
N ARG A 200 5.16 26.01 20.05
CA ARG A 200 6.19 26.30 21.07
C ARG A 200 7.15 27.35 20.53
N THR A 201 7.34 28.43 21.26
CA THR A 201 8.28 29.49 20.88
C THR A 201 9.71 29.01 21.05
N VAL A 202 10.51 29.21 20.01
CA VAL A 202 11.95 28.91 19.98
C VAL A 202 12.75 30.18 20.26
N SER A 203 12.45 31.26 19.55
CA SER A 203 13.13 32.55 19.72
C SER A 203 12.20 33.70 19.34
N LEU A 204 12.48 34.88 19.89
CA LEU A 204 11.78 36.12 19.59
C LEU A 204 12.78 37.15 19.11
N THR A 205 12.43 37.91 18.09
CA THR A 205 13.20 39.03 17.57
C THR A 205 12.37 40.30 17.67
N LEU A 206 12.87 41.30 18.40
CA LEU A 206 12.20 42.60 18.53
C LEU A 206 13.18 43.71 18.14
N GLY A 207 12.83 44.51 17.14
CA GLY A 207 13.69 45.61 16.68
C GLY A 207 15.09 45.15 16.25
N GLY A 208 15.19 43.93 15.70
CA GLY A 208 16.45 43.33 15.23
C GLY A 208 17.30 42.65 16.32
N THR A 209 16.85 42.64 17.58
CA THR A 209 17.52 41.90 18.65
C THR A 209 16.81 40.56 18.88
N GLN A 210 17.53 39.46 18.70
CA GLN A 210 17.02 38.11 18.94
C GLN A 210 17.28 37.66 20.38
N VAL A 211 16.29 36.99 20.98
CA VAL A 211 16.32 36.44 22.34
C VAL A 211 15.75 35.03 22.30
N ASP A 212 16.47 34.07 22.89
CA ASP A 212 16.02 32.68 22.98
C ASP A 212 14.89 32.53 23.99
N ALA A 213 13.84 31.77 23.64
CA ALA A 213 12.69 31.55 24.52
C ALA A 213 13.10 30.88 25.84
N ALA A 214 14.08 29.97 25.80
CA ALA A 214 14.60 29.30 26.99
C ALA A 214 15.21 30.27 28.03
N SER A 215 15.74 31.42 27.58
CA SER A 215 16.24 32.46 28.48
C SER A 215 15.12 33.28 29.14
N LEU A 216 13.94 33.29 28.52
CA LEU A 216 12.75 34.01 29.00
C LEU A 216 11.84 33.13 29.86
N ALA A 217 11.91 31.80 29.73
CA ALA A 217 11.09 30.86 30.49
C ALA A 217 11.15 31.09 32.02
N PRO A 218 12.30 31.37 32.66
CA PRO A 218 12.35 31.68 34.10
C PRO A 218 11.66 32.99 34.49
N LEU A 219 11.43 33.90 33.53
CA LEU A 219 10.83 35.22 33.74
C LEU A 219 9.33 35.23 33.45
N LEU A 220 8.91 34.59 32.36
CA LEU A 220 7.54 34.62 31.83
C LEU A 220 6.74 33.35 32.17
N GLY A 221 7.43 32.25 32.45
CA GLY A 221 6.83 30.91 32.53
C GLY A 221 6.54 30.32 31.14
N ASP A 222 6.50 28.99 31.06
CA ASP A 222 6.35 28.27 29.79
C ASP A 222 5.01 28.56 29.10
N ALA A 223 3.94 28.79 29.87
CA ALA A 223 2.60 29.05 29.34
C ALA A 223 2.50 30.31 28.46
N LEU A 224 3.39 31.30 28.66
CA LEU A 224 3.44 32.51 27.83
C LEU A 224 4.31 32.34 26.57
N LEU A 225 5.02 31.22 26.46
CA LEU A 225 5.88 30.87 25.32
C LEU A 225 5.24 29.79 24.44
N THR A 226 4.04 29.33 24.79
CA THR A 226 3.27 28.33 24.05
C THR A 226 1.93 28.92 23.60
N PHE A 227 1.57 28.72 22.34
CA PHE A 227 0.31 29.20 21.78
C PHE A 227 -0.55 28.03 21.30
N ASP A 228 -1.73 27.85 21.90
CA ASP A 228 -2.66 26.80 21.46
C ASP A 228 -3.33 27.19 20.14
N VAL A 229 -3.23 26.30 19.16
CA VAL A 229 -3.95 26.40 17.90
C VAL A 229 -5.14 25.45 17.97
N ALA A 230 -6.31 25.99 18.31
CA ALA A 230 -7.54 25.21 18.26
C ALA A 230 -7.80 24.74 16.81
N LEU A 231 -7.67 23.44 16.59
CA LEU A 231 -8.07 22.84 15.33
C LEU A 231 -9.60 22.70 15.34
N PRO A 232 -10.25 22.84 14.17
CA PRO A 232 -11.66 22.46 14.05
C PRO A 232 -11.81 20.95 14.27
N ASP A 233 -13.06 20.50 14.43
CA ASP A 233 -13.37 19.08 14.61
C ASP A 233 -12.74 18.25 13.48
N LEU A 234 -11.84 17.36 13.87
CA LEU A 234 -11.09 16.53 12.93
C LEU A 234 -12.03 15.51 12.27
N PRO A 235 -11.87 15.27 10.96
CA PRO A 235 -12.75 14.35 10.25
C PRO A 235 -12.67 12.95 10.84
N LEU A 236 -13.78 12.22 10.79
CA LEU A 236 -13.87 10.80 11.18
C LEU A 236 -13.44 10.49 12.64
N GLY A 237 -13.40 11.51 13.50
CA GLY A 237 -12.95 11.34 14.90
C GLY A 237 -11.45 11.04 15.02
N LEU A 238 -10.65 11.36 14.01
CA LEU A 238 -9.21 11.18 14.05
C LEU A 238 -8.57 12.10 15.08
N SER A 239 -7.45 11.65 15.65
CA SER A 239 -6.61 12.46 16.55
C SER A 239 -5.35 12.90 15.83
N LEU A 240 -4.87 14.10 16.15
CA LEU A 240 -3.58 14.57 15.66
C LEU A 240 -2.46 13.76 16.36
N ALA A 241 -1.59 13.12 15.57
CA ALA A 241 -0.45 12.34 16.05
C ALA A 241 0.88 13.06 15.84
N ALA A 242 1.01 13.85 14.77
CA ALA A 242 2.20 14.66 14.51
C ALA A 242 1.85 15.93 13.73
N ALA A 243 2.62 16.98 13.98
CA ALA A 243 2.67 18.19 13.16
C ALA A 243 4.14 18.52 12.91
N ARG A 244 4.52 18.71 11.64
CA ARG A 244 5.91 19.03 11.25
C ARG A 244 5.93 20.25 10.34
N PRO A 245 6.79 21.24 10.61
CA PRO A 245 6.90 22.40 9.75
C PRO A 245 7.65 22.04 8.46
N GLN A 246 7.30 22.70 7.37
CA GLN A 246 7.95 22.57 6.05
C GLN A 246 7.83 23.89 5.29
N ASP A 247 8.50 24.00 4.14
CA ASP A 247 8.64 25.28 3.42
C ASP A 247 7.30 25.86 2.91
N ASP A 248 6.28 25.04 2.69
CA ASP A 248 4.98 25.45 2.13
C ASP A 248 3.79 25.28 3.10
N GLY A 249 4.06 24.91 4.36
CA GLY A 249 2.99 24.65 5.32
C GLY A 249 3.42 23.86 6.55
N VAL A 250 2.44 23.16 7.12
CA VAL A 250 2.63 22.22 8.24
C VAL A 250 2.10 20.86 7.82
N ARG A 251 2.97 19.85 7.76
CA ARG A 251 2.57 18.46 7.53
C ARG A 251 1.94 17.89 8.79
N LEU A 252 0.67 17.55 8.70
CA LEU A 252 -0.10 16.90 9.75
C LEU A 252 -0.15 15.39 9.51
N THR A 253 -0.14 14.63 10.61
CA THR A 253 -0.42 13.19 10.65
C THR A 253 -1.53 12.98 11.66
N LEU A 254 -2.62 12.37 11.21
CA LEU A 254 -3.79 12.05 12.01
C LEU A 254 -3.98 10.54 12.01
N ILE A 255 -4.38 10.00 13.15
CA ILE A 255 -4.60 8.57 13.32
C ILE A 255 -5.96 8.29 13.94
N GLY A 256 -6.51 7.12 13.65
CA GLY A 256 -7.72 6.62 14.28
C GLY A 256 -7.73 5.10 14.34
N ALA A 257 -8.48 4.58 15.30
CA ALA A 257 -8.77 3.16 15.45
C ALA A 257 -10.28 2.94 15.36
N ASP A 258 -10.70 1.82 14.76
CA ASP A 258 -12.10 1.47 14.55
C ASP A 258 -12.91 2.61 13.91
N VAL A 259 -12.34 3.21 12.86
CA VAL A 259 -12.89 4.39 12.21
C VAL A 259 -14.05 3.97 11.31
N VAL A 260 -15.22 4.57 11.54
CA VAL A 260 -16.36 4.41 10.63
C VAL A 260 -16.07 5.21 9.37
N LEU A 261 -15.84 4.52 8.26
CA LEU A 261 -15.73 5.12 6.95
C LEU A 261 -17.17 5.44 6.54
N ALA A 262 -17.51 6.73 6.45
CA ALA A 262 -18.88 7.13 6.17
C ALA A 262 -19.45 6.42 4.93
N GLY A 263 -20.75 6.12 4.97
CA GLY A 263 -21.55 5.61 3.85
C GLY A 263 -22.38 6.71 3.20
#